data_AF-A0A920N9N0-F1
#
_entry.id   AF-A0A920N9N0-F1
#
_cell.length_a   1.000
_cell.length_b   1.000
_cell.length_c   1.000
_cell.angle_alpha   90.00
_cell.angle_beta   90.00
_cell.angle_gamma   90.00
#
_symmetry.space_group_name_H-M   'P 1'
#
loop_
_entity.id
_entity.type
_entity.pdbx_description
1 polymer ?
#
loop_
_entity_poly.entity_id
_entity_poly.type
_entity_poly.pdbx_seq_one_letter_code
_entity_poly.pdbx_strand_id
1 'polypeptide(L)'
;MTTTYSWLLDINPTKINVSNSSDLQRTLIWIEDSLLATHDRFMMKTELTDTLVDYTKRLKFTKVQMSVVMVLVASVILFYVVSLASMAVENREFEVSKLFSRGASSYQIMIGFALEALILSGVGFIFGPFLISGLVSLIGITPVLSSVTGGFLMDVDISLGSFLLSGLGSGLCFLGMLIPAYKASRKSIFMQRIQSARRTEKSFVTRYYLDVLLLIVGLFLFRQLGEQGSFNVTGQFGETIDSNLFLLAPAVVLLGFAIVLLRIFPLVISVVARLLGSFLPISVVMSIWQISRNSGNYARLALLMILMTSLGVFASIFGGTLDRSFTDRIMYYTGADIRLQSVSVNSIGMSKPVISRYTDVQDVQIASPALRQRGVDLTEEFSTTSFTVLAIHPESFRDVGWFRDDFASSSFNDLLDMINHDSTGMGLLIPTGSTELRISVKSDRPRGSVALVGRVKDANGRYITYDFGRLETSDFKNYGVTLSGEEVKIFGSRRPRDSFSRFFR
;
A
#
# COMPACT_ATOMS: atom_id res chain seq x y z
N MET A 1 49.57 13.50 -10.48
CA MET A 1 48.67 14.11 -9.47
C MET A 1 47.24 13.85 -9.91
N THR A 2 46.44 13.14 -9.12
CA THR A 2 45.00 12.98 -9.38
C THR A 2 44.27 14.09 -8.63
N THR A 3 43.76 15.08 -9.36
CA THR A 3 42.94 16.15 -8.77
C THR A 3 41.51 15.64 -8.64
N THR A 4 40.98 15.61 -7.42
CA THR A 4 39.58 15.25 -7.17
C THR A 4 38.75 16.52 -7.16
N TYR A 5 37.76 16.60 -8.04
CA TYR A 5 36.75 17.66 -8.04
C TYR A 5 35.47 17.11 -7.39
N SER A 6 34.90 17.87 -6.46
CA SER A 6 33.63 17.53 -5.80
C SER A 6 32.66 18.70 -5.90
N TRP A 7 31.44 18.42 -6.36
CA TRP A 7 30.36 19.40 -6.42
C TRP A 7 29.19 18.91 -5.57
N LEU A 8 28.61 19.83 -4.81
CA LEU A 8 27.34 19.64 -4.11
C LEU A 8 26.28 20.42 -4.90
N LEU A 9 25.21 19.74 -5.31
CA LEU A 9 24.10 20.34 -6.04
C LEU A 9 22.85 20.23 -5.18
N ASP A 10 22.29 21.38 -4.79
CA ASP A 10 21.02 21.43 -4.09
C ASP A 10 19.86 21.30 -5.07
N ILE A 11 18.86 20.51 -4.67
CA ILE A 11 17.63 20.29 -5.43
C ILE A 11 16.58 21.25 -4.89
N ASN A 12 15.87 21.95 -5.79
CA ASN A 12 14.71 22.75 -5.39
C ASN A 12 13.46 21.85 -5.32
N PRO A 13 12.96 21.50 -4.12
CA PRO A 13 11.85 20.57 -3.98
C PRO A 13 10.53 21.13 -4.52
N THR A 14 10.36 22.45 -4.58
CA THR A 14 9.11 23.09 -5.06
C THR A 14 8.87 22.90 -6.55
N LYS A 15 9.92 22.56 -7.32
CA LYS A 15 9.81 22.29 -8.75
C LYS A 15 9.59 20.81 -9.06
N ILE A 16 9.66 19.92 -8.08
CA ILE A 16 9.43 18.49 -8.27
C ILE A 16 7.96 18.20 -8.05
N ASN A 17 7.30 17.68 -9.09
CA ASN A 17 5.88 17.36 -9.06
C ASN A 17 5.62 15.96 -9.63
N VAL A 18 4.37 15.51 -9.53
CA VAL A 18 3.97 14.19 -10.01
C VAL A 18 4.26 14.03 -11.51
N SER A 19 4.04 15.07 -12.31
CA SER A 19 4.16 15.01 -13.77
C SER A 19 5.61 14.94 -14.27
N ASN A 20 6.57 15.54 -13.56
CA ASN A 20 7.98 15.54 -13.96
C ASN A 20 8.84 14.47 -13.27
N SER A 21 8.34 13.83 -12.20
CA SER A 21 9.11 12.88 -11.39
C SER A 21 9.75 11.74 -12.20
N SER A 22 9.04 11.17 -13.18
CA SER A 22 9.55 10.10 -14.05
C SER A 22 10.63 10.59 -15.02
N ASP A 23 10.50 11.83 -15.50
CA ASP A 23 11.45 12.42 -16.43
C ASP A 23 12.73 12.82 -15.71
N LEU A 24 12.59 13.36 -14.49
CA LEU A 24 13.70 13.65 -13.59
C LEU A 24 14.48 12.37 -13.26
N GLN A 25 13.78 11.28 -12.90
CA GLN A 25 14.41 9.98 -12.64
C GLN A 25 15.21 9.49 -13.85
N ARG A 26 14.60 9.48 -15.05
CA ARG A 26 15.28 9.06 -16.29
C ARG A 26 16.48 9.95 -16.59
N THR A 27 16.37 11.24 -16.33
CA THR A 27 17.44 12.22 -16.55
C THR A 27 18.61 11.98 -15.59
N LEU A 28 18.35 11.68 -14.31
CA LEU A 28 19.40 11.37 -13.33
C LEU A 28 20.18 10.12 -13.71
N ILE A 29 19.47 9.04 -14.07
CA ILE A 29 20.09 7.79 -14.53
C ILE A 29 20.92 8.06 -15.79
N TRP A 30 20.35 8.79 -16.75
CA TRP A 30 21.06 9.14 -17.98
C TRP A 30 22.31 9.99 -17.72
N ILE A 31 22.26 10.95 -16.80
CA ILE A 31 23.43 11.77 -16.41
C ILE A 31 24.51 10.89 -15.78
N GLU A 32 24.14 10.00 -14.85
CA GLU A 32 25.07 9.09 -14.18
C GLU A 32 25.76 8.17 -15.20
N ASP A 33 24.98 7.51 -16.06
CA ASP A 33 25.49 6.62 -17.11
C ASP A 33 26.40 7.37 -18.10
N SER A 34 26.00 8.57 -18.52
CA SER A 34 26.77 9.39 -19.48
C SER A 34 28.10 9.88 -18.89
N LEU A 35 28.12 10.24 -17.61
CA LEU A 35 29.33 10.70 -16.93
C LEU A 35 30.26 9.54 -16.59
N LEU A 36 29.72 8.39 -16.21
CA LEU A 36 30.50 7.15 -16.05
C LEU A 36 31.15 6.70 -17.35
N ALA A 37 30.47 6.86 -18.49
CA ALA A 37 31.03 6.53 -19.81
C ALA A 37 32.16 7.48 -20.23
N THR A 38 32.16 8.72 -19.76
CA THR A 38 33.13 9.75 -20.16
C THR A 38 34.32 9.86 -19.20
N HIS A 39 34.14 9.56 -17.91
CA HIS A 39 35.15 9.74 -16.86
C HIS A 39 35.40 8.44 -16.09
N ASP A 40 36.65 7.98 -16.14
CA ASP A 40 37.11 6.66 -15.63
C ASP A 40 37.02 6.50 -14.09
N ARG A 41 36.57 7.53 -13.35
CA ARG A 41 36.42 7.56 -11.87
C ARG A 41 35.30 8.49 -11.37
N PHE A 42 34.22 8.63 -12.12
CA PHE A 42 33.07 9.40 -11.66
C PHE A 42 32.32 8.66 -10.54
N MET A 43 31.89 9.39 -9.51
CA MET A 43 31.04 8.86 -8.44
C MET A 43 29.94 9.87 -8.15
N MET A 44 28.70 9.47 -8.38
CA MET A 44 27.52 10.21 -7.95
C MET A 44 26.96 9.55 -6.69
N LYS A 45 26.75 10.33 -5.64
CA LYS A 45 26.03 9.87 -4.44
C LYS A 45 24.76 10.69 -4.31
N THR A 46 23.62 10.05 -4.49
CA THR A 46 22.31 10.68 -4.32
C THR A 46 21.30 9.68 -3.78
N GLU A 47 20.50 10.10 -2.80
CA GLU A 47 19.33 9.34 -2.37
C GLU A 47 18.07 9.70 -3.18
N LEU A 48 18.15 10.73 -4.03
CA LEU A 48 17.01 11.22 -4.81
C LEU A 48 16.53 10.15 -5.80
N THR A 49 17.44 9.41 -6.44
CA THR A 49 17.07 8.35 -7.39
C THR A 49 16.24 7.26 -6.71
N ASP A 50 16.71 6.74 -5.58
CA ASP A 50 16.00 5.72 -4.80
C ASP A 50 14.67 6.26 -4.25
N THR A 51 14.66 7.50 -3.78
CA THR A 51 13.45 8.17 -3.31
C THR A 51 12.40 8.30 -4.43
N LEU A 52 12.81 8.64 -5.66
CA LEU A 52 11.92 8.73 -6.82
C LEU A 52 11.43 7.36 -7.30
N VAL A 53 12.27 6.32 -7.21
CA VAL A 53 11.87 4.92 -7.47
C VAL A 53 10.78 4.51 -6.48
N ASP A 54 11.01 4.72 -5.19
CA ASP A 54 10.08 4.33 -4.14
C ASP A 54 8.80 5.15 -4.17
N TYR A 55 8.90 6.45 -4.46
CA TYR A 55 7.75 7.29 -4.74
C TYR A 55 6.93 6.74 -5.91
N THR A 56 7.55 6.41 -7.04
CA THR A 56 6.85 5.87 -8.21
C THR A 56 6.17 4.54 -7.91
N LYS A 57 6.83 3.65 -7.15
CA LYS A 57 6.23 2.39 -6.68
C LYS A 57 5.00 2.67 -5.82
N ARG A 58 5.12 3.51 -4.79
CA ARG A 58 4.00 3.90 -3.91
C ARG A 58 2.85 4.51 -4.71
N LEU A 59 3.16 5.39 -5.66
CA LEU A 59 2.18 6.07 -6.51
C LEU A 59 1.42 5.07 -7.40
N LYS A 60 2.11 4.07 -7.97
CA LYS A 60 1.45 2.97 -8.72
C LYS A 60 0.48 2.20 -7.83
N PHE A 61 0.89 1.80 -6.62
CA PHE A 61 0.01 1.09 -5.69
C PHE A 61 -1.22 1.93 -5.29
N THR A 62 -1.02 3.20 -4.96
CA THR A 62 -2.12 4.12 -4.61
C THR A 62 -3.07 4.33 -5.79
N LYS A 63 -2.54 4.51 -7.02
CA LYS A 63 -3.36 4.64 -8.24
C LYS A 63 -4.24 3.43 -8.49
N VAL A 64 -3.71 2.23 -8.26
CA VAL A 64 -4.47 0.98 -8.40
C VAL A 64 -5.59 0.88 -7.36
N GLN A 65 -5.33 1.24 -6.11
CA GLN A 65 -6.38 1.29 -5.09
C GLN A 65 -7.47 2.31 -5.42
N MET A 66 -7.08 3.50 -5.89
CA MET A 66 -8.03 4.54 -6.31
C MET A 66 -8.84 4.14 -7.54
N SER A 67 -8.25 3.42 -8.51
CA SER A 67 -8.98 2.94 -9.69
C SER A 67 -10.03 1.90 -9.32
N VAL A 68 -9.75 1.03 -8.35
CA VAL A 68 -10.75 0.09 -7.80
C VAL A 68 -11.94 0.85 -7.19
N VAL A 69 -11.68 1.87 -6.36
CA VAL A 69 -12.73 2.71 -5.78
C VAL A 69 -13.53 3.42 -6.87
N MET A 70 -12.85 3.98 -7.87
CA MET A 70 -13.49 4.66 -9.00
C MET A 70 -14.42 3.71 -9.78
N VAL A 71 -13.96 2.51 -10.10
CA VAL A 71 -14.75 1.47 -10.78
C VAL A 71 -15.97 1.07 -9.94
N LEU A 72 -15.81 0.93 -8.62
CA LEU A 72 -16.89 0.62 -7.71
C LEU A 72 -17.96 1.71 -7.69
N VAL A 73 -17.57 2.97 -7.52
CA VAL A 73 -18.46 4.14 -7.55
C VAL A 73 -19.17 4.24 -8.91
N ALA A 74 -18.42 4.12 -10.01
CA ALA A 74 -18.98 4.18 -11.37
C ALA A 74 -20.01 3.08 -11.61
N SER A 75 -19.77 1.87 -11.09
CA SER A 75 -20.71 0.74 -11.20
C SER A 75 -22.00 0.99 -10.44
N VAL A 76 -21.92 1.57 -9.23
CA VAL A 76 -23.09 1.97 -8.44
C VAL A 76 -23.89 3.05 -9.17
N ILE A 77 -23.22 4.07 -9.73
CA ILE A 77 -23.87 5.14 -10.51
C ILE A 77 -24.54 4.57 -11.76
N LEU A 78 -23.86 3.68 -12.50
CA LEU A 78 -24.44 3.05 -13.68
C LEU A 78 -25.68 2.22 -13.32
N PHE A 79 -25.62 1.45 -12.24
CA PHE A 79 -26.77 0.72 -11.72
C PHE A 79 -27.92 1.68 -11.35
N TYR A 80 -27.61 2.82 -10.73
CA TYR A 80 -28.57 3.85 -10.38
C TYR A 80 -29.26 4.43 -11.63
N VAL A 81 -28.49 4.81 -12.65
CA VAL A 81 -29.00 5.33 -13.93
C VAL A 81 -29.92 4.32 -14.61
N VAL A 82 -29.52 3.06 -14.71
CA VAL A 82 -30.34 2.00 -15.33
C VAL A 82 -31.66 1.80 -14.56
N SER A 83 -31.60 1.81 -13.23
CA SER A 83 -32.77 1.62 -12.37
C SER A 83 -33.75 2.80 -12.49
N LEU A 84 -33.24 4.02 -12.46
CA LEU A 84 -34.04 5.24 -12.57
C LEU A 84 -34.64 5.37 -13.98
N ALA A 85 -33.86 5.07 -15.02
CA ALA A 85 -34.35 5.03 -16.40
C ALA A 85 -35.46 3.99 -16.56
N SER A 86 -35.31 2.80 -15.96
CA SER A 86 -36.36 1.77 -15.96
C SER A 86 -37.64 2.27 -15.30
N MET A 87 -37.54 2.96 -14.17
CA MET A 87 -38.69 3.54 -13.47
C MET A 87 -39.34 4.67 -14.27
N ALA A 88 -38.55 5.55 -14.90
CA ALA A 88 -39.05 6.63 -15.75
C ALA A 88 -39.82 6.07 -16.96
N VAL A 89 -39.31 5.03 -17.60
CA VAL A 89 -39.98 4.36 -18.73
C VAL A 89 -41.27 3.68 -18.28
N GLU A 90 -41.29 3.04 -17.10
CA GLU A 90 -42.51 2.43 -16.54
C GLU A 90 -43.60 3.46 -16.23
N ASN A 91 -43.22 4.61 -15.67
CA ASN A 91 -44.17 5.69 -15.39
C ASN A 91 -44.80 6.27 -16.67
N ARG A 92 -44.12 6.13 -17.82
CA ARG A 92 -44.62 6.56 -19.13
C ARG A 92 -45.28 5.43 -19.93
N GLU A 93 -45.58 4.28 -19.32
CA GLU A 93 -46.20 3.15 -20.04
C GLU A 93 -47.52 3.52 -20.72
N PHE A 94 -48.36 4.35 -20.08
CA PHE A 94 -49.63 4.80 -20.67
C PHE A 94 -49.43 5.67 -21.93
N GLU A 95 -48.39 6.51 -21.96
CA GLU A 95 -48.07 7.34 -23.11
C GLU A 95 -47.54 6.48 -24.27
N VAL A 96 -46.68 5.51 -23.95
CA VAL A 96 -46.15 4.55 -24.93
C VAL A 96 -47.29 3.72 -25.54
N SER A 97 -48.22 3.21 -24.73
CA SER A 97 -49.42 2.51 -25.24
C SER A 97 -50.29 3.42 -26.12
N LYS A 98 -50.43 4.71 -25.78
CA LYS A 98 -51.17 5.69 -26.58
C LYS A 98 -50.50 5.92 -27.94
N LEU A 99 -49.17 6.00 -27.99
CA LEU A 99 -48.42 6.12 -29.25
C LEU A 99 -48.60 4.90 -30.15
N PHE A 100 -48.54 3.69 -29.59
CA PHE A 100 -48.83 2.47 -30.35
C PHE A 100 -50.26 2.45 -30.89
N SER A 101 -51.25 2.91 -30.11
CA SER A 101 -52.64 3.00 -30.59
C SER A 101 -52.84 4.00 -31.73
N ARG A 102 -51.92 4.97 -31.87
CA ARG A 102 -51.86 5.93 -32.97
C ARG A 102 -51.03 5.44 -34.17
N GLY A 103 -50.57 4.19 -34.16
CA GLY A 103 -49.81 3.59 -35.27
C GLY A 103 -48.29 3.80 -35.21
N ALA A 104 -47.74 4.28 -34.08
CA ALA A 104 -46.29 4.42 -33.94
C ALA A 104 -45.59 3.05 -33.94
N SER A 105 -44.47 2.94 -34.67
CA SER A 105 -43.66 1.72 -34.68
C SER A 105 -42.75 1.65 -33.45
N SER A 106 -42.34 0.43 -33.06
CA SER A 106 -41.37 0.20 -31.97
C SER A 106 -40.05 0.94 -32.19
N TYR A 107 -39.64 1.12 -33.45
CA TYR A 107 -38.43 1.85 -33.81
C TYR A 107 -38.57 3.36 -33.60
N GLN A 108 -39.73 3.94 -33.92
CA GLN A 108 -40.01 5.36 -33.67
C GLN A 108 -40.02 5.68 -32.17
N ILE A 109 -40.61 4.79 -31.36
CA ILE A 109 -40.62 4.95 -29.90
C ILE A 109 -39.20 4.83 -29.33
N MET A 110 -38.40 3.87 -29.82
CA MET A 110 -37.00 3.72 -29.45
C MET A 110 -36.19 4.99 -29.74
N ILE A 111 -36.32 5.55 -30.95
CA ILE A 111 -35.62 6.78 -31.33
C ILE A 111 -35.97 7.92 -30.38
N GLY A 112 -37.24 8.06 -29.97
CA GLY A 112 -37.66 9.07 -29.00
C GLY A 112 -36.88 8.96 -27.69
N PHE A 113 -36.83 7.75 -27.10
CA PHE A 113 -36.05 7.52 -25.87
C PHE A 113 -34.54 7.67 -26.08
N ALA A 114 -34.02 7.25 -27.23
CA ALA A 114 -32.60 7.41 -27.56
C ALA A 114 -32.21 8.89 -27.68
N LEU A 115 -33.05 9.73 -28.28
CA LEU A 115 -32.81 11.17 -28.37
C LEU A 115 -32.85 11.83 -27.00
N GLU A 116 -33.81 11.46 -26.13
CA GLU A 116 -33.85 11.95 -24.75
C GLU A 116 -32.57 11.56 -23.98
N ALA A 117 -32.17 10.28 -24.06
CA ALA A 117 -30.95 9.79 -23.45
C ALA A 117 -29.69 10.50 -24.00
N LEU A 118 -29.65 10.76 -25.31
CA LEU A 118 -28.54 11.45 -25.97
C LEU A 118 -28.41 12.89 -25.44
N ILE A 119 -29.53 13.62 -25.33
CA ILE A 119 -29.54 14.98 -24.79
C ILE A 119 -29.03 14.98 -23.34
N LEU A 120 -29.55 14.07 -22.50
CA LEU A 120 -29.11 13.96 -21.10
C LEU A 120 -27.63 13.60 -20.99
N SER A 121 -27.14 12.65 -21.78
CA SER A 121 -25.71 12.29 -21.82
C SER A 121 -24.82 13.41 -22.36
N GLY A 122 -25.32 14.19 -23.34
CA GLY A 122 -24.59 15.32 -23.91
C GLY A 122 -24.41 16.44 -22.90
N VAL A 123 -25.44 16.74 -22.10
CA VAL A 123 -25.34 17.69 -20.98
C VAL A 123 -24.30 17.19 -19.97
N GLY A 124 -24.34 15.91 -19.60
CA GLY A 124 -23.35 15.31 -18.70
C GLY A 124 -21.91 15.39 -19.23
N PHE A 125 -21.73 15.14 -20.53
CA PHE A 125 -20.42 15.21 -21.19
C PHE A 125 -19.82 16.61 -21.12
N ILE A 126 -20.61 17.63 -21.48
CA ILE A 126 -20.17 19.03 -21.57
C ILE A 126 -19.95 19.61 -20.18
N PHE A 127 -20.94 19.50 -19.29
CA PHE A 127 -20.91 20.17 -17.98
C PHE A 127 -20.16 19.37 -16.90
N GLY A 128 -19.95 18.06 -17.09
CA GLY A 128 -19.28 17.19 -16.12
C GLY A 128 -17.91 17.70 -15.67
N PRO A 129 -16.95 17.98 -16.58
CA PRO A 129 -15.62 18.48 -16.23
C PRO A 129 -15.64 19.84 -15.52
N PHE A 130 -16.58 20.73 -15.86
CA PHE A 130 -16.68 22.05 -15.22
C PHE A 130 -17.31 21.96 -13.82
N LEU A 131 -18.33 21.12 -13.65
CA LEU A 131 -18.92 20.88 -12.33
C LEU A 131 -17.91 20.23 -11.39
N ILE A 132 -17.17 19.23 -11.88
CA ILE A 132 -16.19 18.53 -11.05
C ILE A 132 -15.00 19.43 -10.70
N SER A 133 -14.54 20.29 -11.62
CA SER A 133 -13.44 21.22 -11.31
C SER A 133 -13.83 22.20 -10.21
N GLY A 134 -15.06 22.74 -10.26
CA GLY A 134 -15.60 23.58 -9.20
C GLY A 134 -15.66 22.84 -7.86
N LEU A 135 -16.24 21.64 -7.84
CA LEU A 135 -16.35 20.83 -6.62
C LEU A 135 -14.98 20.49 -6.03
N VAL A 136 -14.04 20.03 -6.85
CA VAL A 136 -12.68 19.69 -6.39
C VAL A 136 -11.93 20.92 -5.87
N SER A 137 -12.11 22.08 -6.52
CA SER A 137 -11.52 23.32 -6.05
C SER A 137 -12.03 23.69 -4.64
N LEU A 138 -13.34 23.54 -4.38
CA LEU A 138 -13.94 23.76 -3.06
C LEU A 138 -13.46 22.74 -2.01
N ILE A 139 -13.21 21.49 -2.39
CA ILE A 139 -12.68 20.47 -1.47
C ILE A 139 -11.32 20.91 -0.90
N GLY A 140 -10.55 21.75 -1.61
CA GLY A 140 -9.31 22.32 -1.09
C GLY A 140 -9.44 23.10 0.22
N ILE A 141 -10.63 23.61 0.55
CA ILE A 141 -10.91 24.33 1.80
C ILE A 141 -11.18 23.37 2.97
N THR A 142 -11.47 22.10 2.71
CA THR A 142 -11.86 21.14 3.75
C THR A 142 -10.70 20.79 4.69
N PRO A 143 -10.96 20.46 5.97
CA PRO A 143 -9.90 20.12 6.94
C PRO A 143 -8.99 18.96 6.52
N VAL A 144 -9.49 18.07 5.66
CA VAL A 144 -8.75 16.92 5.14
C VAL A 144 -7.60 17.36 4.22
N LEU A 145 -7.79 18.46 3.48
CA LEU A 145 -6.84 18.96 2.49
C LEU A 145 -6.22 20.32 2.86
N SER A 146 -6.73 21.00 3.89
CA SER A 146 -6.21 22.28 4.36
C SER A 146 -4.75 22.20 4.83
N SER A 147 -4.29 21.02 5.28
CA SER A 147 -2.88 20.77 5.62
C SER A 147 -1.96 20.83 4.40
N VAL A 148 -2.48 20.58 3.19
CA VAL A 148 -1.73 20.57 1.93
C VAL A 148 -1.96 21.86 1.14
N THR A 149 -3.18 22.38 1.13
CA THR A 149 -3.57 23.59 0.37
C THR A 149 -3.37 24.90 1.13
N GLY A 150 -3.10 24.83 2.44
CA GLY A 150 -3.06 26.00 3.32
C GLY A 150 -4.43 26.66 3.51
N GLY A 151 -5.52 25.95 3.23
CA GLY A 151 -6.89 26.47 3.33
C GLY A 151 -7.37 27.28 2.12
N PHE A 152 -6.59 27.31 1.03
CA PHE A 152 -6.99 27.95 -0.24
C PHE A 152 -7.70 26.96 -1.18
N LEU A 153 -8.37 27.51 -2.19
CA LEU A 153 -8.93 26.73 -3.30
C LEU A 153 -7.82 25.96 -4.01
N MET A 154 -8.11 24.69 -4.32
CA MET A 154 -7.16 23.87 -5.07
C MET A 154 -7.14 24.32 -6.53
N ASP A 155 -5.95 24.40 -7.11
CA ASP A 155 -5.76 24.65 -8.54
C ASP A 155 -6.09 23.37 -9.32
N VAL A 156 -7.06 23.44 -10.22
CA VAL A 156 -7.60 22.28 -10.94
C VAL A 156 -7.53 22.53 -12.44
N ASP A 157 -6.57 21.87 -13.07
CA ASP A 157 -6.42 21.90 -14.52
C ASP A 157 -7.41 20.95 -15.19
N ILE A 158 -8.22 21.49 -16.11
CA ILE A 158 -9.11 20.68 -16.96
C ILE A 158 -8.28 20.09 -18.10
N SER A 159 -7.78 18.88 -17.89
CA SER A 159 -7.04 18.13 -18.91
C SER A 159 -7.95 17.54 -19.99
N LEU A 160 -7.38 17.23 -21.17
CA LEU A 160 -8.06 16.44 -22.20
C LEU A 160 -8.50 15.07 -21.68
N GLY A 161 -7.74 14.49 -20.74
CA GLY A 161 -8.09 13.23 -20.08
C GLY A 161 -9.42 13.33 -19.32
N SER A 162 -9.72 14.48 -18.70
CA SER A 162 -10.98 14.72 -18.00
C SER A 162 -12.18 14.68 -18.95
N PHE A 163 -12.03 15.24 -20.16
CA PHE A 163 -13.05 15.17 -21.20
C PHE A 163 -13.23 13.74 -21.74
N LEU A 164 -12.14 12.99 -21.95
CA LEU A 164 -12.22 11.58 -22.36
C LEU A 164 -12.97 10.74 -21.33
N LEU A 165 -12.66 10.89 -20.04
CA LEU A 165 -13.38 10.20 -18.95
C LEU A 165 -14.86 10.61 -18.88
N SER A 166 -15.16 11.90 -19.04
CA SER A 166 -16.54 12.40 -19.12
C SER A 166 -17.30 11.77 -20.29
N GLY A 167 -16.65 11.63 -21.45
CA GLY A 167 -17.22 10.99 -22.64
C GLY A 167 -17.49 9.49 -22.44
N LEU A 168 -16.56 8.78 -21.81
CA LEU A 168 -16.76 7.38 -21.45
C LEU A 168 -17.92 7.22 -20.46
N GLY A 169 -17.98 8.05 -19.42
CA GLY A 169 -19.06 8.04 -18.44
C GLY A 169 -20.43 8.34 -19.06
N SER A 170 -20.51 9.36 -19.93
CA SER A 170 -21.75 9.73 -20.61
C SER A 170 -22.21 8.65 -21.60
N GLY A 171 -21.27 8.03 -22.32
CA GLY A 171 -21.53 6.93 -23.24
C GLY A 171 -22.06 5.69 -22.51
N LEU A 172 -21.48 5.33 -21.36
CA LEU A 172 -21.99 4.24 -20.52
C LEU A 172 -23.39 4.54 -19.98
N CYS A 173 -23.65 5.78 -19.54
CA CYS A 173 -24.98 6.20 -19.09
C CYS A 173 -26.01 6.13 -20.22
N PHE A 174 -25.66 6.60 -21.41
CA PHE A 174 -26.49 6.51 -22.61
C PHE A 174 -26.86 5.06 -22.92
N LEU A 175 -25.87 4.17 -23.00
CA LEU A 175 -26.09 2.73 -23.21
C LEU A 175 -26.97 2.12 -22.10
N GLY A 176 -26.75 2.53 -20.84
CA GLY A 176 -27.55 2.10 -19.69
C GLY A 176 -29.02 2.50 -19.81
N MET A 177 -29.33 3.72 -20.28
CA MET A 177 -30.70 4.20 -20.50
C MET A 177 -31.40 3.49 -21.67
N LEU A 178 -30.65 3.05 -22.69
CA LEU A 178 -31.22 2.32 -23.83
C LEU A 178 -31.75 0.92 -23.45
N ILE A 179 -31.18 0.28 -22.42
CA ILE A 179 -31.60 -1.07 -21.98
C ILE A 179 -33.10 -1.14 -21.62
N PRO A 180 -33.63 -0.30 -20.71
CA PRO A 180 -35.06 -0.28 -20.41
C PRO A 180 -35.91 0.24 -21.58
N ALA A 181 -35.43 1.23 -22.33
CA ALA A 181 -36.14 1.75 -23.51
C ALA A 181 -36.37 0.66 -24.56
N TYR A 182 -35.38 -0.21 -24.77
CA TYR A 182 -35.49 -1.39 -25.64
C TYR A 182 -36.51 -2.41 -25.18
N LYS A 183 -36.52 -2.70 -23.88
CA LYS A 183 -37.52 -3.62 -23.31
C LYS A 183 -38.94 -3.07 -23.44
N ALA A 184 -39.12 -1.76 -23.28
CA ALA A 184 -40.42 -1.12 -23.40
C ALA A 184 -40.91 -1.04 -24.84
N SER A 185 -40.04 -0.71 -25.81
CA SER A 185 -40.43 -0.58 -27.21
C SER A 185 -40.86 -1.90 -27.86
N ARG A 186 -40.44 -3.05 -27.31
CA ARG A 186 -40.83 -4.38 -27.79
C ARG A 186 -42.15 -4.91 -27.19
N LYS A 187 -42.68 -4.31 -26.12
CA LYS A 187 -43.98 -4.74 -25.55
C LYS A 187 -45.13 -4.21 -26.44
N SER A 188 -45.65 -5.05 -27.35
CA SER A 188 -46.81 -4.68 -28.17
C SER A 188 -48.13 -4.84 -27.40
N ILE A 189 -49.14 -4.03 -27.78
CA ILE A 189 -50.49 -3.95 -27.20
C ILE A 189 -51.17 -5.33 -27.03
N PHE A 190 -50.84 -6.31 -27.86
CA PHE A 190 -51.46 -7.64 -27.86
C PHE A 190 -51.05 -8.50 -26.65
N MET A 191 -49.82 -8.35 -26.14
CA MET A 191 -49.36 -9.08 -24.95
C MET A 191 -49.80 -8.42 -23.64
N GLN A 192 -50.10 -7.12 -23.66
CA GLN A 192 -50.51 -6.37 -22.47
C GLN A 192 -51.90 -6.80 -21.97
N ARG A 193 -52.86 -7.03 -22.86
CA ARG A 193 -54.23 -7.49 -22.50
C ARG A 193 -54.26 -8.90 -21.92
N ILE A 194 -53.36 -9.78 -22.35
CA ILE A 194 -53.25 -11.17 -21.88
C ILE A 194 -52.44 -11.25 -20.57
N GLN A 195 -51.41 -10.43 -20.39
CA GLN A 195 -50.59 -10.39 -19.16
C GLN A 195 -51.30 -9.75 -17.96
N SER A 196 -52.30 -8.89 -18.17
CA SER A 196 -53.16 -8.38 -17.08
C SER A 196 -53.89 -9.51 -16.33
N ALA A 197 -54.18 -10.63 -17.01
CA ALA A 197 -54.93 -11.76 -16.47
C ALA A 197 -54.05 -12.85 -15.84
N ARG A 198 -52.76 -12.93 -16.19
CA ARG A 198 -51.75 -13.77 -15.52
C ARG A 198 -50.48 -12.96 -15.28
N ARG A 199 -50.41 -12.32 -14.11
CA ARG A 199 -49.17 -11.71 -13.62
C ARG A 199 -48.19 -12.82 -13.22
N THR A 200 -47.02 -12.79 -13.84
CA THR A 200 -45.67 -13.17 -13.34
C THR A 200 -44.92 -14.03 -14.36
N GLU A 201 -44.47 -13.44 -15.48
CA GLU A 201 -43.28 -14.00 -16.13
C GLU A 201 -42.06 -13.61 -15.28
N LYS A 202 -41.33 -14.62 -14.78
CA LYS A 202 -40.09 -14.40 -14.03
C LYS A 202 -39.08 -13.67 -14.93
N SER A 203 -38.42 -12.64 -14.38
CA SER A 203 -37.37 -11.89 -15.08
C SER A 203 -36.33 -12.83 -15.69
N PHE A 204 -35.81 -12.51 -16.87
CA PHE A 204 -34.77 -13.29 -17.57
C PHE A 204 -33.58 -13.63 -16.67
N VAL A 205 -33.17 -12.67 -15.82
CA VAL A 205 -32.10 -12.85 -14.82
C VAL A 205 -32.44 -13.96 -13.81
N THR A 206 -33.69 -13.99 -13.35
CA THR A 206 -34.21 -14.98 -12.40
C THR A 206 -34.46 -16.34 -13.05
N ARG A 207 -34.71 -16.39 -14.37
CA ARG A 207 -34.95 -17.63 -15.10
C ARG A 207 -33.66 -18.43 -15.29
N TYR A 208 -32.54 -17.76 -15.54
CA TYR A 208 -31.25 -18.38 -15.81
C TYR A 208 -30.26 -18.35 -14.64
N TYR A 209 -30.69 -17.92 -13.44
CA TYR A 209 -29.83 -17.79 -12.26
C TYR A 209 -28.53 -17.01 -12.53
N LEU A 210 -28.63 -15.97 -13.38
CA LEU A 210 -27.49 -15.12 -13.73
C LEU A 210 -26.97 -14.35 -12.49
N ASP A 211 -27.82 -14.18 -11.47
CA ASP A 211 -27.45 -13.66 -10.15
C ASP A 211 -26.42 -14.54 -9.44
N VAL A 212 -26.64 -15.86 -9.42
CA VAL A 212 -25.74 -16.83 -8.79
C VAL A 212 -24.45 -16.98 -9.59
N LEU A 213 -24.55 -17.02 -10.92
CA LEU A 213 -23.37 -17.08 -11.79
C LEU A 213 -22.46 -15.87 -11.57
N LEU A 214 -23.03 -14.65 -11.52
CA LEU A 214 -22.27 -13.43 -11.31
C LEU A 214 -21.58 -13.41 -9.94
N LEU A 215 -22.23 -13.93 -8.90
CA LEU A 215 -21.60 -14.08 -7.58
C LEU A 215 -20.49 -15.13 -7.56
N ILE A 216 -20.67 -16.27 -8.22
CA ILE A 216 -19.63 -17.31 -8.31
C ILE A 216 -18.40 -16.76 -9.03
N VAL A 217 -18.61 -16.09 -10.17
CA VAL A 217 -17.53 -15.42 -10.92
C VAL A 217 -16.88 -14.33 -10.07
N GLY A 218 -17.69 -13.51 -9.40
CA GLY A 218 -17.18 -12.47 -8.50
C GLY A 218 -16.35 -13.02 -7.35
N LEU A 219 -16.80 -14.09 -6.69
CA LEU A 219 -16.08 -14.76 -5.60
C LEU A 219 -14.78 -15.39 -6.09
N PHE A 220 -14.82 -16.02 -7.26
CA PHE A 220 -13.62 -16.57 -7.90
C PHE A 220 -12.59 -15.48 -8.18
N LEU A 221 -13.02 -14.37 -8.81
CA LEU A 221 -12.14 -13.22 -9.07
C LEU A 221 -11.60 -12.63 -7.76
N PHE A 222 -12.44 -12.46 -6.74
CA PHE A 222 -12.04 -11.92 -5.44
C PHE A 222 -11.01 -12.81 -4.73
N ARG A 223 -11.21 -14.13 -4.76
CA ARG A 223 -10.25 -15.09 -4.20
C ARG A 223 -8.91 -15.01 -4.92
N GLN A 224 -8.92 -14.86 -6.24
CA GLN A 224 -7.71 -14.73 -7.03
C GLN A 224 -6.94 -13.44 -6.73
N LEU A 225 -7.62 -12.32 -6.44
CA LEU A 225 -6.98 -11.11 -5.92
C LEU A 225 -6.30 -11.36 -4.57
N GLY A 226 -6.96 -12.09 -3.66
CA GLY A 226 -6.45 -12.38 -2.32
C GLY A 226 -5.22 -13.29 -2.32
N GLU A 227 -5.17 -14.28 -3.22
CA GLU A 227 -4.06 -15.24 -3.30
C GLU A 227 -2.85 -14.68 -4.07
N GLN A 228 -3.04 -13.74 -5.01
CA GLN A 228 -1.95 -13.29 -5.89
C GLN A 228 -1.22 -12.04 -5.40
N GLY A 229 -1.78 -11.23 -4.50
CA GLY A 229 -1.13 -10.11 -3.79
C GLY A 229 -0.48 -9.02 -4.66
N SER A 230 -0.50 -9.19 -5.98
CA SER A 230 0.23 -8.43 -6.97
C SER A 230 -0.62 -8.37 -8.23
N PHE A 231 -0.86 -7.16 -8.73
CA PHE A 231 -1.57 -6.90 -9.97
C PHE A 231 -0.74 -7.26 -11.22
N ASN A 232 0.38 -7.96 -11.06
CA ASN A 232 1.19 -8.50 -12.14
C ASN A 232 1.05 -10.02 -12.17
N VAL A 233 0.22 -10.51 -13.10
CA VAL A 233 0.26 -11.91 -13.50
C VAL A 233 1.56 -12.12 -14.27
N THR A 234 2.52 -12.81 -13.66
CA THR A 234 3.59 -13.46 -14.41
C THR A 234 3.01 -14.75 -14.97
N GLY A 235 2.64 -14.74 -16.26
CA GLY A 235 2.28 -15.98 -16.94
C GLY A 235 3.48 -16.94 -16.96
N GLN A 236 3.23 -18.25 -17.01
CA GLN A 236 4.27 -19.28 -17.20
C GLN A 236 5.10 -19.11 -18.50
N PHE A 237 4.71 -18.16 -19.36
CA PHE A 237 5.39 -17.80 -20.62
C PHE A 237 6.12 -16.45 -20.58
N GLY A 238 6.27 -15.81 -19.41
CA GLY A 238 7.08 -14.59 -19.28
C GLY A 238 6.45 -13.30 -19.83
N GLU A 239 5.22 -13.35 -20.33
CA GLU A 239 4.47 -12.14 -20.69
C GLU A 239 3.75 -11.56 -19.46
N THR A 240 4.06 -10.31 -19.13
CA THR A 240 3.30 -9.49 -18.19
C THR A 240 2.03 -9.01 -18.87
N ILE A 241 0.93 -9.75 -18.70
CA ILE A 241 -0.38 -9.26 -19.09
C ILE A 241 -0.80 -8.24 -18.02
N ASP A 242 -0.97 -6.97 -18.42
CA ASP A 242 -1.53 -5.93 -17.56
C ASP A 242 -2.92 -6.37 -17.07
N SER A 243 -2.97 -6.82 -15.82
CA SER A 243 -4.10 -7.50 -15.20
C SER A 243 -5.24 -6.53 -14.80
N ASN A 244 -5.56 -5.57 -15.67
CA ASN A 244 -6.62 -4.57 -15.45
C ASN A 244 -8.01 -5.22 -15.30
N LEU A 245 -8.20 -6.46 -15.75
CA LEU A 245 -9.47 -7.18 -15.58
C LEU A 245 -9.80 -7.46 -14.11
N PHE A 246 -8.80 -7.69 -13.26
CA PHE A 246 -9.00 -7.93 -11.83
C PHE A 246 -9.46 -6.66 -11.07
N LEU A 247 -9.23 -5.47 -11.64
CA LEU A 247 -9.76 -4.20 -11.09
C LEU A 247 -11.29 -4.16 -11.12
N LEU A 248 -11.93 -4.93 -12.01
CA LEU A 248 -13.39 -5.02 -12.11
C LEU A 248 -14.00 -6.00 -11.11
N ALA A 249 -13.20 -6.84 -10.43
CA ALA A 249 -13.72 -7.89 -9.55
C ALA A 249 -14.65 -7.34 -8.45
N PRO A 250 -14.29 -6.26 -7.72
CA PRO A 250 -15.18 -5.71 -6.69
C PRO A 250 -16.49 -5.17 -7.27
N ALA A 251 -16.46 -4.61 -8.47
CA ALA A 251 -17.67 -4.16 -9.17
C ALA A 251 -18.58 -5.33 -9.57
N VAL A 252 -18.01 -6.43 -10.09
CA VAL A 252 -18.78 -7.64 -10.43
C VAL A 252 -19.44 -8.23 -9.18
N VAL A 253 -18.70 -8.33 -8.07
CA VAL A 253 -19.22 -8.78 -6.77
C VAL A 253 -20.35 -7.86 -6.31
N LEU A 254 -20.16 -6.54 -6.37
CA LEU A 254 -21.16 -5.56 -5.96
C LEU A 254 -22.44 -5.69 -6.80
N LEU A 255 -22.32 -5.78 -8.13
CA LEU A 255 -23.46 -5.97 -9.02
C LEU A 255 -24.17 -7.30 -8.74
N GLY A 256 -23.42 -8.37 -8.43
CA GLY A 256 -23.95 -9.65 -7.97
C GLY A 256 -24.78 -9.51 -6.70
N PHE A 257 -24.21 -8.87 -5.68
CA PHE A 257 -24.91 -8.58 -4.43
C PHE A 257 -26.15 -7.72 -4.65
N ALA A 258 -26.09 -6.69 -5.50
CA ALA A 258 -27.23 -5.82 -5.80
C ALA A 258 -28.40 -6.60 -6.44
N ILE A 259 -28.11 -7.49 -7.38
CA ILE A 259 -29.13 -8.34 -8.02
C ILE A 259 -29.69 -9.35 -7.00
N VAL A 260 -28.85 -9.95 -6.17
CA VAL A 260 -29.29 -10.87 -5.11
C VAL A 260 -30.14 -10.15 -4.06
N LEU A 261 -29.81 -8.90 -3.71
CA LEU A 261 -30.62 -8.05 -2.84
C LEU A 261 -32.02 -7.83 -3.40
N LEU A 262 -32.18 -7.63 -4.71
CA LEU A 262 -33.52 -7.54 -5.34
C LEU A 262 -34.35 -8.81 -5.12
N ARG A 263 -33.70 -9.97 -4.99
CA ARG A 263 -34.36 -11.26 -4.75
C ARG A 263 -34.66 -11.50 -3.27
N ILE A 264 -33.76 -11.08 -2.39
CA ILE A 264 -33.91 -11.20 -0.93
C ILE A 264 -34.96 -10.20 -0.43
N PHE A 265 -35.08 -9.02 -1.05
CA PHE A 265 -36.02 -7.97 -0.66
C PHE A 265 -37.47 -8.44 -0.45
N PRO A 266 -38.16 -9.09 -1.43
CA PRO A 266 -39.52 -9.58 -1.22
C PRO A 266 -39.62 -10.61 -0.11
N LEU A 267 -38.58 -11.44 0.07
CA LEU A 267 -38.54 -12.44 1.14
C LEU A 267 -38.45 -11.76 2.51
N VAL A 268 -37.57 -10.78 2.67
CA VAL A 268 -37.43 -9.99 3.90
C VAL A 268 -38.75 -9.27 4.23
N ILE A 269 -39.35 -8.58 3.26
CA ILE A 269 -40.63 -7.89 3.49
C ILE A 269 -41.74 -8.88 3.87
N SER A 270 -41.77 -10.07 3.27
CA SER A 270 -42.77 -11.10 3.63
C SER A 270 -42.60 -11.64 5.06
N VAL A 271 -41.35 -11.77 5.52
CA VAL A 271 -41.03 -12.19 6.88
C VAL A 271 -41.39 -11.08 7.87
N VAL A 272 -41.00 -9.84 7.57
CA VAL A 272 -41.38 -8.63 8.34
C VAL A 272 -42.90 -8.52 8.45
N ALA A 273 -43.62 -8.69 7.33
CA ALA A 273 -45.08 -8.68 7.29
C ALA A 273 -45.72 -9.74 8.20
N ARG A 274 -45.09 -10.92 8.30
CA ARG A 274 -45.58 -12.03 9.11
C ARG A 274 -45.29 -11.84 10.60
N LEU A 275 -44.10 -11.34 10.94
CA LEU A 275 -43.68 -11.11 12.33
C LEU A 275 -44.34 -9.89 12.96
N LEU A 276 -44.40 -8.78 12.23
CA LEU A 276 -44.96 -7.52 12.74
C LEU A 276 -46.45 -7.36 12.45
N GLY A 277 -47.03 -8.23 11.62
CA GLY A 277 -48.45 -8.19 11.26
C GLY A 277 -49.40 -8.31 12.46
N SER A 278 -48.99 -8.97 13.54
CA SER A 278 -49.77 -9.10 14.77
C SER A 278 -49.66 -7.89 15.71
N PHE A 279 -48.62 -7.06 15.57
CA PHE A 279 -48.34 -5.95 16.50
C PHE A 279 -48.61 -4.56 15.92
N LEU A 280 -48.76 -4.44 14.59
CA LEU A 280 -48.90 -3.16 13.91
C LEU A 280 -50.37 -2.79 13.62
N PRO A 281 -50.71 -1.50 13.55
CA PRO A 281 -52.04 -1.03 13.12
C PRO A 281 -52.37 -1.50 11.70
N ILE A 282 -53.67 -1.72 11.42
CA ILE A 282 -54.18 -2.21 10.13
C ILE A 282 -53.62 -1.43 8.93
N SER A 283 -53.51 -0.10 9.04
CA SER A 283 -53.04 0.76 7.94
C SER A 283 -51.58 0.46 7.55
N VAL A 284 -50.71 0.23 8.53
CA VAL A 284 -49.29 -0.07 8.33
C VAL A 284 -49.14 -1.49 7.77
N VAL A 285 -49.88 -2.46 8.31
CA VAL A 285 -49.85 -3.85 7.85
C VAL A 285 -50.29 -3.96 6.39
N MET A 286 -51.38 -3.27 6.01
CA MET A 286 -51.87 -3.25 4.63
C MET A 286 -50.84 -2.63 3.67
N SER A 287 -50.10 -1.62 4.13
CA SER A 287 -49.01 -1.01 3.35
C SER A 287 -47.85 -2.00 3.14
N ILE A 288 -47.43 -2.70 4.20
CA ILE A 288 -46.37 -3.72 4.12
C ILE A 288 -46.80 -4.90 3.23
N TRP A 289 -48.06 -5.34 3.32
CA TRP A 289 -48.60 -6.40 2.47
C TRP A 289 -48.66 -5.98 0.99
N GLN A 290 -49.01 -4.73 0.71
CA GLN A 290 -48.98 -4.19 -0.65
C GLN A 290 -47.56 -4.16 -1.22
N ILE A 291 -46.57 -3.74 -0.41
CA ILE A 291 -45.16 -3.74 -0.79
C ILE A 291 -44.66 -5.18 -1.02
N SER A 292 -45.07 -6.13 -0.18
CA SER A 292 -44.70 -7.55 -0.33
C SER A 292 -45.21 -8.16 -1.64
N ARG A 293 -46.43 -7.79 -2.07
CA ARG A 293 -47.10 -8.36 -3.25
C ARG A 293 -46.69 -7.66 -4.56
N ASN A 294 -46.41 -6.35 -4.53
CA ASN A 294 -45.94 -5.57 -5.68
C ASN A 294 -44.47 -5.13 -5.47
N SER A 295 -43.58 -6.09 -5.17
CA SER A 295 -42.22 -5.79 -4.72
C SER A 295 -41.31 -5.14 -5.78
N GLY A 296 -41.55 -5.31 -7.08
CA GLY A 296 -40.59 -4.92 -8.13
C GLY A 296 -40.22 -3.42 -8.17
N ASN A 297 -41.17 -2.53 -7.93
CA ASN A 297 -40.92 -1.08 -8.00
C ASN A 297 -40.32 -0.57 -6.69
N TYR A 298 -40.85 -1.04 -5.56
CA TYR A 298 -40.35 -0.67 -4.23
C TYR A 298 -38.96 -1.26 -3.95
N ALA A 299 -38.66 -2.46 -4.42
CA ALA A 299 -37.35 -3.10 -4.27
C ALA A 299 -36.23 -2.30 -4.94
N ARG A 300 -36.49 -1.73 -6.12
CA ARG A 300 -35.52 -0.87 -6.82
C ARG A 300 -35.22 0.39 -6.02
N LEU A 301 -36.25 1.13 -5.60
CA LEU A 301 -36.08 2.34 -4.79
C LEU A 301 -35.33 2.06 -3.47
N ALA A 302 -35.72 1.00 -2.76
CA ALA A 302 -35.04 0.58 -1.54
C ALA A 302 -33.56 0.21 -1.81
N LEU A 303 -33.28 -0.48 -2.91
CA LEU A 303 -31.92 -0.84 -3.29
C LEU A 303 -31.07 0.39 -3.62
N LEU A 304 -31.64 1.41 -4.28
CA LEU A 304 -30.92 2.66 -4.53
C LEU A 304 -30.49 3.32 -3.22
N MET A 305 -31.39 3.38 -2.24
CA MET A 305 -31.07 3.90 -0.92
C MET A 305 -29.98 3.08 -0.23
N ILE A 306 -30.12 1.74 -0.23
CA ILE A 306 -29.13 0.83 0.38
C ILE A 306 -27.75 1.00 -0.26
N LEU A 307 -27.67 1.04 -1.59
CA LEU A 307 -26.40 1.19 -2.31
C LEU A 307 -25.77 2.56 -2.04
N MET A 308 -26.56 3.63 -1.99
CA MET A 308 -26.06 4.97 -1.69
C MET A 308 -25.54 5.07 -0.25
N THR A 309 -26.30 4.55 0.73
CA THR A 309 -25.85 4.49 2.12
C THR A 309 -24.61 3.62 2.27
N SER A 310 -24.58 2.45 1.62
CA SER A 310 -23.42 1.56 1.63
C SER A 310 -22.19 2.21 1.01
N LEU A 311 -22.34 3.01 -0.06
CA LEU A 311 -21.24 3.72 -0.67
C LEU A 311 -20.67 4.79 0.27
N GLY A 312 -21.54 5.50 1.00
CA GLY A 312 -21.11 6.47 2.02
C GLY A 312 -20.35 5.80 3.17
N VAL A 313 -20.86 4.68 3.69
CA VAL A 313 -20.17 3.89 4.73
C VAL A 313 -18.84 3.34 4.21
N PHE A 314 -18.80 2.82 2.99
CA PHE A 314 -17.58 2.35 2.35
C PHE A 314 -16.53 3.46 2.24
N ALA A 315 -16.92 4.64 1.75
CA ALA A 315 -15.99 5.77 1.62
C ALA A 315 -15.37 6.17 2.98
N SER A 316 -16.17 6.14 4.06
CA SER A 316 -15.70 6.42 5.41
C SER A 316 -14.73 5.35 5.95
N ILE A 317 -15.08 4.06 5.82
CA ILE A 317 -14.24 2.96 6.29
C ILE A 317 -12.94 2.86 5.47
N PHE A 318 -13.03 3.02 4.15
CA PHE A 318 -11.88 2.94 3.25
C PHE A 318 -10.86 4.03 3.57
N GLY A 319 -11.31 5.28 3.76
CA GLY A 319 -10.42 6.38 4.13
C GLY A 319 -9.68 6.13 5.45
N GLY A 320 -10.40 5.74 6.50
CA GLY A 320 -9.79 5.46 7.81
C GLY A 320 -8.85 4.24 7.80
N THR A 321 -9.20 3.20 7.04
CA THR A 321 -8.35 2.00 6.92
C THR A 321 -7.08 2.29 6.11
N LEU A 322 -7.19 3.13 5.08
CA LEU A 322 -6.06 3.53 4.26
C LEU A 322 -5.04 4.34 5.06
N ASP A 323 -5.51 5.31 5.84
CA ASP A 323 -4.68 6.13 6.73
C ASP A 323 -3.97 5.29 7.81
N ARG A 324 -4.73 4.40 8.48
CA ARG A 324 -4.17 3.44 9.43
C ARG A 324 -3.14 2.53 8.78
N SER A 325 -3.42 2.02 7.58
CA SER A 325 -2.47 1.19 6.83
C SER A 325 -1.18 1.95 6.48
N PHE A 326 -1.27 3.24 6.14
CA PHE A 326 -0.06 4.04 5.88
C PHE A 326 0.76 4.24 7.15
N THR A 327 0.10 4.59 8.25
CA THR A 327 0.75 4.75 9.56
C THR A 327 1.43 3.45 9.99
N ASP A 328 0.73 2.32 9.96
CA ASP A 328 1.27 1.01 10.30
C ASP A 328 2.47 0.63 9.41
N ARG A 329 2.43 0.93 8.11
CA ARG A 329 3.53 0.63 7.17
C ARG A 329 4.76 1.49 7.46
N ILE A 330 4.57 2.76 7.80
CA ILE A 330 5.67 3.67 8.16
C ILE A 330 6.29 3.18 9.47
N MET A 331 5.47 2.94 10.49
CA MET A 331 5.93 2.44 11.80
C MET A 331 6.61 1.08 11.69
N TYR A 332 6.14 0.18 10.83
CA TYR A 332 6.83 -1.09 10.57
C TYR A 332 8.18 -0.91 9.87
N TYR A 333 8.29 0.05 8.95
CA TYR A 333 9.53 0.31 8.21
C TYR A 333 10.59 1.01 9.07
N THR A 334 10.19 2.00 9.87
CA THR A 334 11.09 2.75 10.76
C THR A 334 11.34 2.00 12.06
N GLY A 335 10.32 1.36 12.63
CA GLY A 335 10.35 0.66 13.92
C GLY A 335 10.35 1.57 15.15
N ALA A 336 10.44 2.89 14.94
CA ALA A 336 10.48 3.94 15.95
C ALA A 336 10.16 5.29 15.28
N ASP A 337 10.06 6.38 16.05
CA ASP A 337 9.84 7.73 15.53
C ASP A 337 10.97 8.18 14.58
N ILE A 338 12.22 7.87 14.94
CA ILE A 338 13.41 8.16 14.13
C ILE A 338 14.30 6.93 14.07
N ARG A 339 14.69 6.54 12.85
CA ARG A 339 15.65 5.46 12.60
C ARG A 339 16.88 6.00 11.89
N LEU A 340 18.00 6.03 12.61
CA LEU A 340 19.30 6.35 12.03
C LEU A 340 19.93 5.09 11.42
N GLN A 341 20.30 5.17 10.14
CA GLN A 341 21.01 4.10 9.43
C GLN A 341 22.47 4.49 9.22
N SER A 342 23.32 3.51 8.96
CA SER A 342 24.73 3.74 8.59
C SER A 342 25.56 4.48 9.65
N VAL A 343 25.21 4.35 10.93
CA VAL A 343 26.02 4.85 12.03
C VAL A 343 27.31 4.03 12.09
N SER A 344 28.42 4.64 11.66
CA SER A 344 29.74 4.02 11.77
C SER A 344 30.34 4.37 13.12
N VAL A 345 30.53 3.35 13.96
CA VAL A 345 31.31 3.50 15.19
C VAL A 345 32.77 3.32 14.80
N ASN A 346 33.61 4.29 15.16
CA ASN A 346 35.03 4.17 14.89
C ASN A 346 35.63 3.02 15.72
N SER A 347 36.16 2.01 15.03
CA SER A 347 36.83 0.86 15.67
C SER A 347 38.21 1.23 16.24
N ILE A 348 38.78 2.35 15.81
CA ILE A 348 40.19 2.71 16.10
C ILE A 348 40.26 4.02 16.90
N GLY A 349 41.12 4.07 17.92
CA GLY A 349 41.40 5.27 18.70
C GLY A 349 40.36 5.54 19.80
N MET A 350 40.25 6.79 20.25
CA MET A 350 39.42 7.15 21.42
C MET A 350 37.95 6.78 21.24
N SER A 351 37.42 6.04 22.21
CA SER A 351 36.01 5.68 22.32
C SER A 351 35.17 6.94 22.53
N LYS A 352 34.05 7.06 21.82
CA LYS A 352 33.07 8.12 22.02
C LYS A 352 31.75 7.49 22.44
N PRO A 353 31.03 8.06 23.42
CA PRO A 353 29.73 7.54 23.81
C PRO A 353 28.72 7.91 22.70
N VAL A 354 28.39 6.92 21.86
CA VAL A 354 27.54 7.13 20.69
C VAL A 354 26.11 7.40 21.13
N ILE A 355 25.58 6.59 22.05
CA ILE A 355 24.19 6.68 22.53
C ILE A 355 23.96 8.00 23.27
N SER A 356 24.85 8.37 24.20
CA SER A 356 24.68 9.57 25.02
C SER A 356 24.63 10.84 24.17
N ARG A 357 25.46 10.92 23.12
CA ARG A 357 25.47 12.07 22.19
C ARG A 357 24.16 12.27 21.46
N TYR A 358 23.42 11.20 21.18
CA TYR A 358 22.12 11.29 20.53
C TYR A 358 21.02 11.65 21.52
N THR A 359 21.09 11.17 22.77
CA THR A 359 20.18 11.62 23.85
C THR A 359 20.43 13.07 24.30
N ASP A 360 21.63 13.62 24.07
CA ASP A 360 21.94 15.02 24.38
C ASP A 360 21.31 16.01 23.38
N VAL A 361 20.78 15.52 22.25
CA VAL A 361 20.08 16.36 21.26
C VAL A 361 18.73 16.78 21.84
N GLN A 362 18.40 18.06 21.69
CA GLN A 362 17.11 18.60 22.11
C GLN A 362 15.96 17.78 21.50
N ASP A 363 14.96 17.46 22.32
CA ASP A 363 13.78 16.65 21.99
C ASP A 363 13.99 15.14 21.82
N VAL A 364 15.21 14.61 22.02
CA VAL A 364 15.44 13.15 22.07
C VAL A 364 15.33 12.64 23.51
N GLN A 365 14.29 11.86 23.80
CA GLN A 365 14.07 11.30 25.15
C GLN A 365 14.90 10.03 25.39
N ILE A 366 14.89 9.10 24.43
CA ILE A 366 15.52 7.78 24.56
C ILE A 366 16.14 7.41 23.21
N ALA A 367 17.34 6.84 23.25
CA ALA A 367 18.00 6.27 22.08
C ALA A 367 18.36 4.81 22.35
N SER A 368 17.90 3.90 21.49
CA SER A 368 18.18 2.47 21.61
C SER A 368 19.09 2.00 20.46
N PRO A 369 20.25 1.38 20.74
CA PRO A 369 21.10 0.83 19.70
C PRO A 369 20.50 -0.45 19.11
N ALA A 370 20.57 -0.58 17.78
CA ALA A 370 20.20 -1.77 17.04
C ALA A 370 21.31 -2.11 16.03
N LEU A 371 21.55 -3.40 15.82
CA LEU A 371 22.54 -3.94 14.90
C LEU A 371 21.85 -4.82 13.86
N ARG A 372 22.15 -4.57 12.59
CA ARG A 372 21.82 -5.46 11.48
C ARG A 372 23.07 -5.64 10.64
N GLN A 373 23.60 -6.86 10.60
CA GLN A 373 24.84 -7.15 9.89
C GLN A 373 24.75 -8.49 9.15
N ARG A 374 25.45 -8.60 8.02
CA ARG A 374 25.56 -9.85 7.27
C ARG A 374 26.74 -10.65 7.81
N GLY A 375 26.47 -11.85 8.31
CA GLY A 375 27.47 -12.86 8.66
C GLY A 375 27.68 -13.84 7.52
N VAL A 376 28.85 -14.47 7.46
CA VAL A 376 29.19 -15.56 6.54
C VAL A 376 29.73 -16.70 7.39
N ASP A 377 29.31 -17.92 7.10
CA ASP A 377 29.89 -19.10 7.75
C ASP A 377 31.31 -19.31 7.22
N LEU A 378 32.31 -19.35 8.10
CA LEU A 378 33.71 -19.52 7.74
C LEU A 378 34.19 -20.98 7.84
N THR A 379 33.30 -21.90 8.24
CA THR A 379 33.62 -23.31 8.47
C THR A 379 33.71 -24.10 7.17
N GLU A 380 33.04 -23.65 6.11
CA GLU A 380 33.15 -24.22 4.76
C GLU A 380 34.15 -23.43 3.89
N GLU A 381 35.07 -24.15 3.25
CA GLU A 381 36.18 -23.60 2.44
C GLU A 381 35.71 -22.70 1.27
N PHE A 382 34.44 -22.87 0.84
CA PHE A 382 33.76 -22.07 -0.19
C PHE A 382 32.31 -21.71 0.22
N SER A 383 32.11 -21.26 1.46
CA SER A 383 30.79 -20.84 1.95
C SER A 383 30.19 -19.70 1.11
N THR A 384 29.06 -19.98 0.46
CA THR A 384 28.16 -18.98 -0.12
C THR A 384 26.99 -18.66 0.82
N THR A 385 26.88 -19.40 1.93
CA THR A 385 25.82 -19.24 2.93
C THR A 385 26.11 -18.04 3.82
N SER A 386 25.38 -16.96 3.56
CA SER A 386 25.35 -15.78 4.43
C SER A 386 24.09 -15.75 5.27
N PHE A 387 24.21 -15.36 6.52
CA PHE A 387 23.09 -15.11 7.42
C PHE A 387 23.02 -13.64 7.81
N THR A 388 21.88 -13.18 8.31
CA THR A 388 21.73 -11.83 8.86
C THR A 388 21.70 -11.93 10.37
N VAL A 389 22.62 -11.25 11.04
CA VAL A 389 22.62 -11.06 12.48
C VAL A 389 21.81 -9.82 12.81
N LEU A 390 20.85 -9.98 13.72
CA LEU A 390 20.06 -8.90 14.30
C LEU A 390 20.34 -8.86 15.79
N ALA A 391 20.59 -7.67 16.32
CA ALA A 391 20.68 -7.46 17.76
C ALA A 391 20.02 -6.13 18.14
N ILE A 392 19.36 -6.12 19.29
CA ILE A 392 18.73 -4.95 19.89
C ILE A 392 19.07 -4.94 21.38
N HIS A 393 19.09 -3.76 21.99
CA HIS A 393 19.23 -3.65 23.44
C HIS A 393 17.84 -3.73 24.10
N PRO A 394 17.47 -4.84 24.77
CA PRO A 394 16.08 -5.11 25.12
C PRO A 394 15.45 -4.04 26.04
N GLU A 395 16.18 -3.55 27.03
CA GLU A 395 15.67 -2.57 27.99
C GLU A 395 15.29 -1.24 27.32
N SER A 396 16.20 -0.66 26.54
CA SER A 396 15.96 0.61 25.85
C SER A 396 15.07 0.47 24.62
N PHE A 397 15.03 -0.71 24.00
CA PHE A 397 14.18 -0.97 22.83
C PHE A 397 12.71 -1.15 23.23
N ARG A 398 12.42 -1.50 24.49
CA ARG A 398 11.06 -1.57 25.03
C ARG A 398 10.31 -0.24 24.90
N ASP A 399 11.00 0.87 25.16
CA ASP A 399 10.39 2.20 25.17
C ASP A 399 10.42 2.90 23.80
N VAL A 400 11.36 2.51 22.93
CA VAL A 400 11.56 3.13 21.61
C VAL A 400 10.91 2.35 20.48
N GLY A 401 10.81 1.02 20.61
CA GLY A 401 10.36 0.12 19.57
C GLY A 401 8.84 0.11 19.44
N TRP A 402 8.34 0.31 18.22
CA TRP A 402 6.95 0.05 17.89
C TRP A 402 6.74 -1.43 17.54
N PHE A 403 5.75 -2.05 18.15
CA PHE A 403 5.35 -3.43 17.88
C PHE A 403 3.83 -3.54 17.84
N ARG A 404 3.31 -4.23 16.82
CA ARG A 404 1.87 -4.46 16.68
C ARG A 404 1.50 -5.79 17.31
N ASP A 405 0.38 -5.82 18.03
CA ASP A 405 -0.06 -6.96 18.83
C ASP A 405 -0.29 -8.26 18.03
N ASP A 406 -0.43 -8.18 16.71
CA ASP A 406 -0.67 -9.33 15.82
C ASP A 406 0.61 -9.88 15.16
N PHE A 407 1.78 -9.29 15.40
CA PHE A 407 3.05 -9.79 14.84
C PHE A 407 3.55 -11.07 15.51
N ALA A 408 3.14 -11.32 16.75
CA ALA A 408 3.47 -12.53 17.49
C ALA A 408 2.31 -12.94 18.39
N SER A 409 2.28 -14.22 18.77
CA SER A 409 1.32 -14.74 19.76
C SER A 409 1.62 -14.31 21.19
N SER A 410 2.85 -13.86 21.47
CA SER A 410 3.33 -13.42 22.79
C SER A 410 3.47 -11.90 22.82
N SER A 411 3.42 -11.29 24.01
CA SER A 411 3.54 -9.84 24.12
C SER A 411 4.94 -9.36 23.73
N PHE A 412 5.04 -8.12 23.26
CA PHE A 412 6.32 -7.52 22.89
C PHE A 412 7.33 -7.55 24.05
N ASN A 413 6.87 -7.33 25.28
CA ASN A 413 7.71 -7.35 26.47
C ASN A 413 8.25 -8.75 26.76
N ASP A 414 7.42 -9.79 26.62
CA ASP A 414 7.84 -11.18 26.83
C ASP A 414 8.91 -11.58 25.81
N LEU A 415 8.75 -11.16 24.55
CA LEU A 415 9.74 -11.42 23.50
C LEU A 415 11.09 -10.74 23.79
N LEU A 416 11.05 -9.52 24.32
CA LEU A 416 12.27 -8.81 24.72
C LEU A 416 12.94 -9.49 25.91
N ASP A 417 12.17 -10.00 26.87
CA ASP A 417 12.71 -10.73 28.02
C ASP A 417 13.35 -12.07 27.60
N MET A 418 12.81 -12.75 26.59
CA MET A 418 13.43 -13.97 26.03
C MET A 418 14.81 -13.71 25.41
N ILE A 419 15.00 -12.53 24.82
CA ILE A 419 16.27 -12.12 24.18
C ILE A 419 17.21 -11.47 25.22
N ASN A 420 16.66 -11.00 26.34
CA ASN A 420 17.43 -10.42 27.44
C ASN A 420 18.21 -11.53 28.17
N HIS A 421 19.36 -11.87 27.59
CA HIS A 421 20.34 -12.71 28.23
C HIS A 421 21.40 -11.83 28.88
N ASP A 422 21.57 -12.00 30.19
CA ASP A 422 22.63 -11.38 30.98
C ASP A 422 23.98 -12.01 30.59
N SER A 423 24.42 -11.69 29.38
CA SER A 423 25.64 -12.20 28.75
C SER A 423 26.88 -11.42 29.18
N THR A 424 26.73 -10.54 30.17
CA THR A 424 27.81 -10.01 30.98
C THR A 424 28.40 -11.11 31.87
N GLY A 425 29.08 -12.08 31.24
CA GLY A 425 30.03 -12.91 31.97
C GLY A 425 30.97 -11.98 32.73
N MET A 426 31.09 -12.18 34.06
CA MET A 426 31.92 -11.37 34.95
C MET A 426 33.34 -11.21 34.37
N GLY A 427 33.58 -10.08 33.72
CA GLY A 427 34.92 -9.66 33.35
C GLY A 427 35.69 -9.30 34.62
N LEU A 428 37.01 -9.45 34.59
CA LEU A 428 37.84 -8.93 35.68
C LEU A 428 37.84 -7.40 35.61
N LEU A 429 37.42 -6.74 36.69
CA LEU A 429 37.50 -5.28 36.80
C LEU A 429 38.97 -4.86 36.74
N ILE A 430 39.30 -4.02 35.75
CA ILE A 430 40.64 -3.45 35.60
C ILE A 430 40.74 -2.21 36.49
N PRO A 431 41.70 -2.14 37.43
CA PRO A 431 41.90 -0.96 38.27
C PRO A 431 42.14 0.30 37.44
N THR A 432 41.60 1.43 37.89
CA THR A 432 41.81 2.73 37.25
C THR A 432 43.30 3.08 37.23
N GLY A 433 43.83 3.48 36.08
CA GLY A 433 45.25 3.82 35.91
C GLY A 433 46.15 2.65 35.49
N SER A 434 45.59 1.46 35.23
CA SER A 434 46.35 0.34 34.67
C SER A 434 46.89 0.69 33.28
N THR A 435 48.19 0.51 33.05
CA THR A 435 48.87 0.81 31.78
C THR A 435 49.24 -0.44 30.98
N GLU A 436 49.31 -1.61 31.62
CA GLU A 436 49.71 -2.87 31.01
C GLU A 436 48.88 -4.03 31.55
N LEU A 437 48.46 -4.94 30.67
CA LEU A 437 47.91 -6.24 31.05
C LEU A 437 48.95 -7.31 30.81
N ARG A 438 49.21 -8.15 31.83
CA ARG A 438 50.11 -9.30 31.71
C ARG A 438 49.38 -10.59 32.03
N ILE A 439 49.69 -11.63 31.26
CA ILE A 439 49.20 -12.99 31.48
C ILE A 439 50.35 -13.98 31.32
N SER A 440 50.46 -14.93 32.25
CA SER A 440 51.41 -16.04 32.18
C SER A 440 50.68 -17.27 31.68
N VAL A 441 51.08 -17.77 30.51
CA VAL A 441 50.44 -18.94 29.89
C VAL A 441 51.48 -20.03 29.68
N LYS A 442 51.10 -21.27 29.98
CA LYS A 442 51.87 -22.48 29.66
C LYS A 442 51.05 -23.32 28.68
N SER A 443 51.54 -23.46 27.46
CA SER A 443 50.91 -24.33 26.45
C SER A 443 51.36 -25.77 26.66
N ASP A 444 50.49 -26.74 26.38
CA ASP A 444 50.82 -28.16 26.39
C ASP A 444 51.86 -28.51 25.32
N ARG A 445 51.75 -27.84 24.16
CA ARG A 445 52.64 -27.96 23.00
C ARG A 445 52.79 -26.61 22.30
N PRO A 446 53.91 -26.35 21.61
CA PRO A 446 54.06 -25.15 20.80
C PRO A 446 53.08 -25.18 19.62
N ARG A 447 52.15 -24.21 19.58
CA ARG A 447 51.16 -23.99 18.54
C ARG A 447 51.31 -22.57 17.98
N GLY A 448 52.29 -22.38 17.08
CA GLY A 448 52.55 -21.09 16.43
C GLY A 448 51.40 -20.57 15.53
N SER A 449 50.38 -21.38 15.27
CA SER A 449 49.16 -20.98 14.56
C SER A 449 48.07 -20.42 15.49
N VAL A 450 48.23 -20.52 16.81
CA VAL A 450 47.24 -20.08 17.80
C VAL A 450 47.69 -18.77 18.43
N ALA A 451 46.86 -17.73 18.28
CA ALA A 451 47.06 -16.42 18.89
C ALA A 451 46.31 -16.33 20.23
N LEU A 452 46.95 -15.72 21.21
CA LEU A 452 46.34 -15.39 22.49
C LEU A 452 45.79 -13.97 22.38
N VAL A 453 44.47 -13.83 22.54
CA VAL A 453 43.78 -12.54 22.49
C VAL A 453 43.00 -12.30 23.77
N GLY A 454 43.04 -11.08 24.28
CA GLY A 454 42.22 -10.65 25.40
C GLY A 454 41.31 -9.50 24.99
N ARG A 455 40.05 -9.57 25.41
CA ARG A 455 39.03 -8.57 25.06
C ARG A 455 38.72 -7.71 26.29
N VAL A 456 38.92 -6.40 26.15
CA VAL A 456 38.69 -5.42 27.21
C VAL A 456 37.46 -4.59 26.85
N LYS A 457 36.56 -4.39 27.80
CA LYS A 457 35.39 -3.51 27.65
C LYS A 457 35.70 -2.16 28.30
N ASP A 458 35.53 -1.07 27.54
CA ASP A 458 35.69 0.27 28.09
C ASP A 458 34.42 0.77 28.81
N ALA A 459 34.51 1.96 29.43
CA ALA A 459 33.39 2.58 30.14
C ALA A 459 32.19 2.93 29.23
N ASN A 460 32.41 3.05 27.92
CA ASN A 460 31.36 3.30 26.93
C ASN A 460 30.75 1.99 26.39
N GLY A 461 31.14 0.84 26.95
CA GLY A 461 30.67 -0.47 26.52
C GLY A 461 31.28 -1.00 25.23
N ARG A 462 32.30 -0.33 24.66
CA ARG A 462 33.01 -0.79 23.47
C ARG A 462 34.02 -1.86 23.86
N TYR A 463 34.00 -2.97 23.13
CA TYR A 463 35.00 -4.01 23.27
C TYR A 463 36.20 -3.74 22.36
N ILE A 464 37.39 -3.75 22.94
CA ILE A 464 38.68 -3.66 22.26
C ILE A 464 39.39 -4.99 22.43
N THR A 465 39.97 -5.52 21.35
CA THR A 465 40.68 -6.79 21.42
C THR A 465 42.18 -6.56 21.29
N TYR A 466 42.94 -7.05 22.26
CA TYR A 466 44.39 -6.96 22.34
C TYR A 466 45.02 -8.31 22.00
N ASP A 467 45.99 -8.30 21.09
CA ASP A 467 46.79 -9.48 20.74
C ASP A 467 48.00 -9.57 21.67
N PHE A 468 48.05 -10.64 22.47
CA PHE A 468 49.15 -10.94 23.37
C PHE A 468 50.30 -11.67 22.67
N GLY A 469 50.10 -12.17 21.44
CA GLY A 469 51.07 -12.92 20.65
C GLY A 469 50.69 -14.39 20.46
N ARG A 470 51.60 -15.18 19.88
CA ARG A 470 51.38 -16.60 19.54
C ARG A 470 51.94 -17.56 20.59
N LEU A 471 51.33 -18.74 20.68
CA LEU A 471 51.74 -19.81 21.61
C LEU A 471 52.91 -20.62 21.04
N GLU A 472 54.11 -20.06 21.04
CA GLU A 472 55.29 -20.66 20.38
C GLU A 472 56.09 -21.62 21.26
N THR A 473 55.81 -21.69 22.56
CA THR A 473 56.60 -22.46 23.54
C THR A 473 55.71 -23.31 24.44
N SER A 474 56.28 -24.42 24.94
CA SER A 474 55.69 -25.30 25.96
C SER A 474 56.05 -24.88 27.40
N ASP A 475 56.94 -23.90 27.56
CA ASP A 475 57.32 -23.35 28.87
C ASP A 475 56.44 -22.16 29.25
N PHE A 476 56.48 -21.77 30.54
CA PHE A 476 55.82 -20.55 31.00
C PHE A 476 56.40 -19.34 30.28
N LYS A 477 55.55 -18.63 29.53
CA LYS A 477 55.90 -17.35 28.90
C LYS A 477 54.95 -16.27 29.40
N ASN A 478 55.52 -15.13 29.76
CA ASN A 478 54.78 -13.94 30.12
C ASN A 478 54.47 -13.16 28.86
N TYR A 479 53.18 -12.92 28.62
CA TYR A 479 52.70 -12.08 27.54
C TYR A 479 52.15 -10.79 28.14
N GLY A 480 52.54 -9.65 27.58
CA GLY A 480 52.17 -8.33 28.07
C GLY A 480 51.71 -7.43 26.93
N VAL A 481 50.66 -6.64 27.16
CA VAL A 481 50.17 -5.64 26.21
C VAL A 481 49.94 -4.32 26.92
N THR A 482 50.44 -3.24 26.31
CA THR A 482 50.20 -1.87 26.77
C THR A 482 48.79 -1.42 26.38
N LEU A 483 48.05 -0.89 27.34
CA LEU A 483 46.70 -0.34 27.14
C LEU A 483 46.78 1.07 26.53
N SER A 484 47.04 1.17 25.22
CA SER A 484 47.14 2.45 24.50
C SER A 484 45.81 2.97 23.96
N GLY A 485 44.73 2.18 24.01
CA GLY A 485 43.45 2.49 23.37
C GLY A 485 43.44 2.42 21.83
N GLU A 486 44.55 2.02 21.21
CA GLU A 486 44.65 1.72 19.78
C GLU A 486 44.43 0.21 19.53
N GLU A 487 43.60 -0.13 18.55
CA GLU A 487 43.32 -1.52 18.20
C GLU A 487 44.51 -2.16 17.47
N VAL A 488 44.82 -3.43 17.80
CA VAL A 488 45.75 -4.25 17.01
C VAL A 488 44.94 -5.11 16.05
N LYS A 489 45.28 -5.08 14.76
CA LYS A 489 44.67 -5.94 13.73
C LYS A 489 45.00 -7.41 14.04
N ILE A 490 44.04 -8.15 14.58
CA ILE A 490 44.19 -9.58 14.96
C ILE A 490 44.36 -10.51 13.76
N PHE A 491 44.05 -10.02 12.58
CA PHE A 491 44.35 -10.70 11.33
C PHE A 491 44.99 -9.68 10.41
N GLY A 492 46.31 -9.79 10.23
CA GLY A 492 47.03 -9.03 9.23
C GLY A 492 46.23 -9.08 7.92
N SER A 493 45.94 -7.91 7.36
CA SER A 493 45.38 -7.84 6.01
C SER A 493 46.19 -8.77 5.13
N ARG A 494 45.52 -9.77 4.52
CA ARG A 494 46.10 -10.45 3.37
C ARG A 494 46.54 -9.36 2.41
N ARG A 495 47.86 -9.33 2.14
CA ARG A 495 48.70 -8.35 1.44
C ARG A 495 49.43 -7.36 2.36
N PRO A 496 50.76 -7.51 2.50
CA PRO A 496 51.61 -6.39 2.84
C PRO A 496 51.43 -5.35 1.74
N ARG A 497 51.10 -4.12 2.13
CA ARG A 497 51.34 -2.98 1.26
C ARG A 497 52.84 -2.73 1.34
N ASP A 498 53.59 -3.47 0.53
CA ASP A 498 55.04 -3.26 0.41
C ASP A 498 55.31 -1.79 0.11
N SER A 499 56.35 -1.31 0.77
CA SER A 499 56.94 0.01 0.69
C SER A 499 57.11 0.50 -0.75
N PHE A 500 56.15 1.28 -1.27
CA PHE A 500 56.39 2.23 -2.35
C PHE A 500 56.72 3.60 -1.77
N SER A 501 57.90 3.69 -1.15
CA SER A 501 58.54 4.96 -0.79
C SER A 501 60.03 4.89 -1.12
N ARG A 502 60.34 4.70 -2.41
CA ARG A 502 61.66 4.93 -3.03
C ARG A 502 61.52 4.73 -4.53
N PHE A 503 61.00 5.73 -5.24
CA PHE A 503 61.28 6.01 -6.65
C PHE A 503 60.52 7.28 -7.01
N PHE A 504 61.10 8.44 -6.68
CA PHE A 504 61.03 9.69 -7.43
C PHE A 504 62.14 10.58 -6.86
N ARG A 505 63.23 10.67 -7.61
CA ARG A 505 64.20 11.76 -7.53
C ARG A 505 64.07 12.52 -8.84
#